data_AF-A0A1I1P0I9-F1
#
_entry.id   AF-A0A1I1P0I9-F1
#
_cell.length_a   1.000
_cell.length_b   1.000
_cell.length_c   1.000
_cell.angle_alpha   90.00
_cell.angle_beta   90.00
_cell.angle_gamma   90.00
#
_symmetry.space_group_name_H-M   'P 1'
#
loop_
_entity.id
_entity.type
_entity.pdbx_description
1 polymer ?
#
loop_
_entity_poly.entity_id
_entity_poly.type
_entity_poly.pdbx_seq_one_letter_code
_entity_poly.pdbx_strand_id
1 'polypeptide(L)'
;MWWYKNVTRAEFEAVKDKVEKIMLSMGAEISDIELPCGQKTTSYSGNLEEAHISNRPVLTYNGEYYCVDEVLFRDKPFIVIAFGTKDDLMKNTMEDAEPFPYDLPDDELTKEVSYSLGILPYPEV
;
A
#
# COMPACT_ATOMS: atom_id res chain seq x y z
N MET A 1 -0.22 -9.58 16.18
CA MET A 1 -0.50 -10.98 15.83
C MET A 1 -1.23 -11.04 14.52
N TRP A 2 -0.50 -11.47 13.49
CA TRP A 2 -1.09 -11.78 12.18
C TRP A 2 -2.09 -12.93 12.34
N TRP A 3 -3.39 -12.63 12.22
CA TRP A 3 -4.47 -13.58 12.52
C TRP A 3 -5.04 -14.28 11.28
N TYR A 4 -4.55 -13.95 10.09
CA TYR A 4 -5.00 -14.55 8.84
C TYR A 4 -4.34 -15.91 8.63
N LYS A 5 -5.17 -16.94 8.39
CA LYS A 5 -4.70 -18.32 8.18
C LYS A 5 -4.35 -18.62 6.73
N ASN A 6 -4.91 -17.86 5.79
CA ASN A 6 -4.84 -18.15 4.35
C ASN A 6 -3.69 -17.43 3.64
N VAL A 7 -3.04 -16.49 4.33
CA VAL A 7 -1.91 -15.71 3.82
C VAL A 7 -0.99 -15.47 5.00
N THR A 8 0.31 -15.56 4.79
CA THR A 8 1.34 -15.21 5.77
C THR A 8 1.70 -13.73 5.65
N ARG A 9 2.31 -13.15 6.69
CA ARG A 9 2.78 -11.77 6.61
C ARG A 9 3.77 -11.55 5.46
N ALA A 10 4.66 -12.52 5.23
CA ALA A 10 5.65 -12.45 4.16
C ALA A 10 5.01 -12.50 2.77
N GLU A 11 3.99 -13.34 2.56
CA GLU A 11 3.24 -13.38 1.30
C GLU A 11 2.51 -12.06 1.04
N PHE A 12 1.88 -11.48 2.06
CA PHE A 12 1.21 -10.20 1.94
C PHE A 12 2.19 -9.05 1.60
N GLU A 13 3.36 -9.01 2.26
CA GLU A 13 4.42 -8.04 1.92
C GLU A 13 4.93 -8.24 0.48
N ALA A 14 5.04 -9.48 0.00
CA ALA A 14 5.45 -9.75 -1.38
C ALA A 14 4.42 -9.26 -2.42
N VAL A 15 3.13 -9.24 -2.09
CA VAL A 15 2.11 -8.61 -2.96
C VAL A 15 2.28 -7.10 -2.99
N LYS A 16 2.51 -6.45 -1.85
CA LYS A 16 2.81 -5.01 -1.83
C LYS A 16 4.08 -4.68 -2.64
N ASP A 17 5.12 -5.53 -2.61
CA ASP A 17 6.32 -5.36 -3.45
C ASP A 17 6.00 -5.49 -4.94
N LYS A 18 5.00 -6.32 -5.28
CA LYS A 18 4.51 -6.46 -6.64
C LYS A 18 3.76 -5.22 -7.09
N VAL A 19 2.93 -4.64 -6.22
CA VAL A 19 2.24 -3.36 -6.47
C VAL A 19 3.26 -2.26 -6.77
N GLU A 20 4.32 -2.13 -5.98
CA GLU A 20 5.40 -1.18 -6.24
C GLU A 20 6.05 -1.40 -7.62
N LYS A 21 6.35 -2.66 -7.97
CA LYS A 21 6.91 -3.00 -9.31
C LYS A 21 5.96 -2.62 -10.44
N ILE A 22 4.66 -2.77 -10.26
CA ILE A 22 3.65 -2.36 -11.23
C ILE A 22 3.69 -0.83 -11.38
N MET A 23 3.68 -0.08 -10.27
CA MET A 23 3.78 1.39 -10.30
C MET A 23 5.05 1.85 -11.04
N LEU A 24 6.21 1.23 -10.76
CA LEU A 24 7.46 1.52 -11.47
C LEU A 24 7.35 1.23 -12.97
N SER A 25 6.69 0.13 -13.35
CA SER A 25 6.47 -0.22 -14.76
C SER A 25 5.53 0.76 -15.49
N MET A 26 4.68 1.47 -14.74
CA MET A 26 3.79 2.53 -15.25
C MET A 26 4.45 3.91 -15.32
N GLY A 27 5.73 4.01 -14.93
CA GLY A 27 6.48 5.27 -14.98
C GLY A 27 6.55 6.02 -13.65
N ALA A 28 6.14 5.41 -12.53
CA ALA A 28 6.50 5.94 -11.21
C ALA A 28 8.01 5.78 -10.98
N GLU A 29 8.58 6.66 -10.16
CA GLU A 29 9.99 6.66 -9.80
C GLU A 29 10.16 6.54 -8.29
N ILE A 30 11.26 5.97 -7.82
CA ILE A 30 11.59 5.98 -6.38
C ILE A 30 12.10 7.39 -6.02
N SER A 31 11.46 8.00 -5.02
CA SER A 31 11.84 9.31 -4.51
C SER A 31 13.15 9.27 -3.72
N ASP A 32 13.95 10.32 -3.82
CA ASP A 32 15.17 10.52 -3.02
C ASP A 32 14.89 10.90 -1.56
N ILE A 33 13.62 10.94 -1.14
CA ILE A 33 13.24 11.27 0.24
C ILE A 33 13.66 10.12 1.17
N GLU A 34 14.59 10.41 2.09
CA GLU A 34 15.12 9.43 3.06
C GLU A 34 14.12 8.99 4.15
N LEU A 35 12.87 9.46 4.10
CA LEU A 35 11.79 9.00 4.95
C LEU A 35 11.05 7.85 4.25
N PRO A 36 11.25 6.58 4.66
CA PRO A 36 10.40 5.51 4.16
C PRO A 36 8.97 5.75 4.64
N CYS A 37 7.99 5.32 3.85
CA CYS A 37 6.64 5.12 4.34
C CYS A 37 6.66 3.92 5.29
N GLY A 38 6.97 4.22 6.54
CA GLY A 38 7.11 3.26 7.62
C GLY A 38 5.76 3.07 8.30
N GLN A 39 5.08 1.99 7.95
CA GLN A 39 3.87 1.60 8.67
C GLN A 39 4.21 0.71 9.85
N LYS A 40 3.81 1.16 11.04
CA LYS A 40 3.88 0.35 12.26
C LYS A 40 2.49 -0.15 12.62
N THR A 41 2.25 -1.43 12.38
CA THR A 41 1.03 -2.11 12.82
C THR A 41 1.32 -2.78 14.15
N THR A 42 0.73 -2.27 15.23
CA THR A 42 0.75 -2.95 16.54
C THR A 42 -0.57 -3.67 16.74
N SER A 43 -0.55 -5.00 16.86
CA SER A 43 -1.76 -5.77 17.23
C SER A 43 -1.66 -6.32 18.65
N TYR A 44 -2.75 -6.19 19.39
CA TYR A 44 -2.90 -6.63 20.77
C TYR A 44 -3.81 -7.87 20.84
N SER A 45 -3.36 -8.93 21.51
CA SER A 45 -4.19 -10.11 21.83
C SER A 45 -3.92 -10.57 23.25
N GLY A 46 -4.78 -10.16 24.19
CA GLY A 46 -4.53 -10.37 25.62
C GLY A 46 -3.28 -9.61 26.07
N ASN A 47 -2.27 -10.33 26.58
CA ASN A 47 -0.99 -9.75 27.02
C ASN A 47 0.10 -9.78 25.93
N LEU A 48 -0.21 -10.23 24.72
CA LEU A 48 0.74 -10.31 23.62
C LEU A 48 0.63 -9.03 22.77
N GLU A 49 1.72 -8.26 22.72
CA GLU A 49 1.92 -7.16 21.78
C GLU A 49 2.86 -7.62 20.68
N GLU A 50 2.46 -7.46 19.43
CA GLU A 50 3.33 -7.68 18.29
C GLU A 50 3.27 -6.44 17.40
N ALA A 51 4.43 -5.83 17.20
CA ALA A 51 4.62 -4.72 16.31
C ALA A 51 5.29 -5.24 15.02
N HIS A 52 4.62 -5.03 13.89
CA HIS A 52 5.21 -5.20 12.57
C HIS A 52 5.53 -3.83 11.98
N ILE A 53 6.70 -3.70 11.36
CA ILE A 53 7.10 -2.50 10.63
C ILE A 53 7.25 -2.88 9.15
N SER A 54 6.44 -2.29 8.28
CA SER A 54 6.63 -2.36 6.82
C SER A 54 7.35 -1.09 6.40
N ASN A 55 8.59 -1.23 5.91
CA ASN A 55 9.37 -0.12 5.38
C ASN A 55 9.24 -0.12 3.87
N ARG A 56 8.59 0.91 3.34
CA ARG A 56 8.25 1.03 1.92
C ARG A 56 8.91 2.27 1.33
N PRO A 57 9.41 2.22 0.08
CA PRO A 57 9.91 3.42 -0.59
C PRO A 57 8.75 4.40 -0.82
N VAL A 58 9.07 5.69 -0.82
CA VAL A 58 8.16 6.71 -1.36
C VAL A 58 8.34 6.71 -2.88
N LEU A 59 7.24 6.59 -3.60
CA LEU A 59 7.22 6.67 -5.06
C LEU A 59 6.73 8.05 -5.50
N THR A 60 7.16 8.52 -6.66
CA THR A 60 6.66 9.75 -7.29
C THR A 60 6.10 9.46 -8.66
N TYR A 61 4.93 10.02 -8.94
CA TYR A 61 4.28 9.92 -10.25
C TYR A 61 3.49 11.21 -10.52
N ASN A 62 3.62 11.80 -11.71
CA ASN A 62 2.95 13.04 -12.10
C ASN A 62 3.06 14.22 -11.10
N GLY A 63 4.14 14.28 -10.32
CA GLY A 63 4.39 15.35 -9.35
C GLY A 63 3.75 15.13 -7.97
N GLU A 64 3.05 14.01 -7.77
CA GLU A 64 2.54 13.56 -6.47
C GLU A 64 3.43 12.45 -5.89
N TYR A 65 3.28 12.25 -4.58
CA TYR A 65 3.98 11.22 -3.82
C TYR A 65 3.00 10.11 -3.48
N TYR A 66 3.48 8.86 -3.55
CA TYR A 66 2.68 7.66 -3.33
C TYR A 66 3.41 6.68 -2.43
N CYS A 67 2.64 5.97 -1.62
CA CYS A 67 3.14 4.88 -0.78
C CYS A 67 2.16 3.72 -0.78
N VAL A 68 2.70 2.52 -1.00
CA VAL A 68 1.91 1.29 -0.86
C VAL A 68 1.82 0.95 0.61
N ASP A 69 0.61 0.90 1.15
CA ASP A 69 0.40 0.30 2.45
C ASP A 69 -0.83 -0.60 2.60
N GLU A 70 -1.40 -0.69 3.80
CA GLU A 70 -2.35 -1.74 4.14
C GLU A 70 -3.49 -1.28 5.05
N VAL A 71 -4.65 -1.89 4.82
CA VAL A 71 -5.77 -1.84 5.75
C VAL A 71 -6.10 -3.27 6.18
N LEU A 72 -6.07 -3.52 7.48
CA LEU A 72 -6.26 -4.85 8.05
C LEU A 72 -7.66 -4.99 8.65
N PHE A 73 -8.59 -5.59 7.89
CA PHE A 73 -9.90 -5.98 8.43
C PHE A 73 -9.84 -7.36 9.09
N ARG A 74 -10.76 -7.65 10.00
CA ARG A 74 -10.77 -8.92 10.75
C ARG A 74 -10.66 -10.16 9.85
N ASP A 75 -11.40 -10.17 8.75
CA ASP A 75 -11.55 -11.36 7.92
C ASP A 75 -10.51 -11.43 6.79
N LYS A 76 -10.00 -10.29 6.33
CA LYS A 76 -9.06 -10.22 5.21
C LYS A 76 -8.21 -8.94 5.21
N PRO A 77 -6.92 -9.00 4.84
CA PRO A 77 -6.11 -7.80 4.64
C PRO A 77 -6.32 -7.21 3.25
N PHE A 78 -6.15 -5.90 3.12
CA PHE A 78 -6.28 -5.15 1.87
C PHE A 78 -5.04 -4.29 1.66
N ILE A 79 -4.72 -4.04 0.40
CA ILE A 79 -3.68 -3.10 -0.01
C ILE A 79 -4.34 -1.75 -0.24
N VAL A 80 -3.67 -0.69 0.20
CA VAL A 80 -4.05 0.69 -0.09
C VAL A 80 -2.85 1.41 -0.70
N ILE A 81 -3.10 2.40 -1.55
CA ILE A 81 -2.06 3.30 -2.04
C ILE A 81 -2.41 4.67 -1.48
N ALA A 82 -1.60 5.15 -0.54
CA ALA A 82 -1.69 6.50 -0.02
C ALA A 82 -1.01 7.45 -1.00
N PHE A 83 -1.57 8.65 -1.19
CA PHE A 83 -1.03 9.65 -2.10
C PHE A 83 -1.24 11.08 -1.60
N GLY A 84 -0.45 12.00 -2.11
CA GLY A 84 -0.62 13.42 -1.82
C GLY A 84 0.56 14.28 -2.23
N THR A 85 0.56 15.52 -1.76
CA THR A 85 1.67 16.43 -1.97
C THR A 85 2.86 16.08 -1.07
N LYS A 86 4.00 16.71 -1.33
CA LYS A 86 5.16 16.61 -0.43
C LYS A 86 4.81 17.05 1.00
N ASP A 87 3.98 18.08 1.15
CA ASP A 87 3.59 18.59 2.46
C ASP A 87 2.73 17.56 3.22
N ASP A 88 1.83 16.88 2.51
CA ASP A 88 1.00 15.80 3.07
C ASP A 88 1.85 14.62 3.51
N LEU A 89 2.82 14.21 2.69
CA LEU A 89 3.79 13.17 3.04
C LEU A 89 4.56 13.54 4.32
N MET A 90 5.13 14.75 4.38
CA MET A 90 5.93 15.19 5.53
C MET A 90 5.12 15.36 6.81
N LYS A 91 3.82 15.64 6.69
CA LYS A 91 2.87 15.76 7.82
C LYS A 91 2.16 14.47 8.15
N ASN A 92 2.38 13.41 7.36
CA ASN A 92 1.65 12.14 7.46
C ASN A 92 0.13 12.33 7.36
N THR A 93 -0.31 13.13 6.38
CA THR A 93 -1.72 13.44 6.08
C THR A 93 -2.09 13.13 4.63
N MET A 94 -1.38 12.19 4.00
CA MET A 94 -1.73 11.68 2.67
C MET A 94 -3.13 11.07 2.68
N GLU A 95 -3.80 11.16 1.53
CA GLU A 95 -5.10 10.54 1.32
C GLU A 95 -4.93 9.10 0.85
N ASP A 96 -5.88 8.24 1.23
CA ASP A 96 -5.92 6.85 0.80
C ASP A 96 -6.74 6.74 -0.49
N ALA A 97 -6.18 6.08 -1.51
CA ALA A 97 -7.00 5.57 -2.61
C ALA A 97 -7.93 4.43 -2.13
N GLU A 98 -8.86 4.01 -2.98
CA GLU A 98 -9.74 2.89 -2.61
C GLU A 98 -8.93 1.61 -2.35
N PRO A 99 -9.13 0.92 -1.21
CA PRO A 99 -8.38 -0.28 -0.89
C PRO A 99 -8.86 -1.46 -1.70
N PHE A 100 -7.92 -2.30 -2.15
CA PHE A 100 -8.22 -3.48 -2.98
C PHE A 100 -7.66 -4.78 -2.37
N PRO A 101 -8.26 -5.95 -2.68
CA PRO A 101 -7.81 -7.22 -2.13
C PRO A 101 -6.37 -7.58 -2.54
N TYR A 102 -5.62 -8.20 -1.63
CA TYR A 102 -4.25 -8.66 -1.92
C TYR A 102 -4.17 -9.88 -2.84
N ASP A 103 -5.25 -10.64 -2.98
CA ASP A 103 -5.33 -11.93 -3.67
C ASP A 103 -5.95 -11.81 -5.08
N LEU A 104 -5.96 -10.59 -5.63
CA LEU A 104 -6.37 -10.35 -7.01
C LEU A 104 -5.40 -11.01 -8.01
N PRO A 105 -5.88 -11.48 -9.17
CA PRO A 105 -5.03 -11.89 -10.27
C PRO A 105 -4.24 -10.69 -10.84
N ASP A 106 -3.12 -10.97 -11.51
CA ASP A 106 -2.16 -9.97 -11.96
C ASP A 106 -2.76 -8.86 -12.84
N ASP A 107 -3.71 -9.21 -13.71
CA ASP A 107 -4.38 -8.27 -14.60
C ASP A 107 -5.35 -7.35 -13.85
N GLU A 108 -6.04 -7.85 -12.82
CA GLU A 108 -6.89 -7.04 -11.94
C GLU A 108 -6.04 -6.18 -11.02
N LEU A 109 -4.96 -6.72 -10.45
CA LEU A 109 -4.00 -5.96 -9.64
C LEU A 109 -3.43 -4.78 -10.42
N THR A 110 -3.09 -4.98 -11.70
CA THR A 110 -2.60 -3.91 -12.58
C THR A 110 -3.67 -2.83 -12.81
N LYS A 111 -4.95 -3.20 -12.91
CA LYS A 111 -6.05 -2.24 -13.05
C LYS A 111 -6.22 -1.41 -11.78
N GLU A 112 -6.24 -2.04 -10.61
CA GLU A 112 -6.36 -1.34 -9.32
C GLU A 112 -5.23 -0.32 -9.11
N VAL A 113 -4.00 -0.68 -9.49
CA VAL A 113 -2.88 0.27 -9.48
C VAL A 113 -3.11 1.43 -10.45
N SER A 114 -3.62 1.15 -11.65
CA SER A 114 -3.93 2.20 -12.65
C SER A 114 -5.02 3.15 -12.17
N TYR A 115 -6.05 2.64 -11.48
CA TYR A 115 -7.10 3.46 -10.86
C TYR A 115 -6.54 4.31 -9.73
N SER A 116 -5.76 3.70 -8.84
CA SER A 116 -5.14 4.37 -7.69
C SER A 116 -4.15 5.47 -8.08
N LEU A 117 -3.46 5.33 -9.22
CA LEU A 117 -2.58 6.36 -9.79
C LEU A 117 -3.33 7.43 -10.61
N GLY A 118 -4.65 7.34 -10.71
CA GLY A 118 -5.47 8.24 -11.53
C GLY A 118 -5.22 8.13 -13.04
N ILE A 119 -4.59 7.05 -13.51
CA ILE A 119 -4.35 6.80 -14.94
C ILE A 119 -5.65 6.44 -15.64
N LEU A 120 -6.47 5.63 -14.97
CA LEU A 120 -7.81 5.26 -15.40
C LEU A 120 -8.82 5.71 -14.33
N PRO A 121 -10.04 6.12 -14.71
CA PRO A 121 -11.10 6.32 -13.72
C PRO A 121 -11.58 4.96 -13.17
N TYR A 122 -11.99 4.94 -11.91
CA TYR A 122 -12.71 3.79 -11.35
C TYR A 122 -14.01 3.54 -12.16
N PRO A 123 -14.38 2.27 -12.41
CA PRO A 123 -15.61 1.95 -13.12
C PRO A 123 -16.84 2.41 -12.32
N GLU A 124 -17.84 2.95 -13.03
CA GLU A 124 -19.15 3.24 -12.42
C GLU A 124 -19.85 1.92 -12.06
N VAL A 125 -20.35 1.85 -10.82
CA VAL A 125 -21.08 0.70 -10.25
C VAL A 125 -22.57 0.70 -10.61
#